data_AF-A0A2Z5KBW1-F1
#
_entry.id   AF-A0A2Z5KBW1-F1
#
_cell.length_a   1.000
_cell.length_b   1.000
_cell.length_c   1.000
_cell.angle_alpha   90.00
_cell.angle_beta   90.00
_cell.angle_gamma   90.00
#
_symmetry.space_group_name_H-M   'P 1'
#
loop_
_entity.id
_entity.type
_entity.pdbx_description
1 polymer ?
#
loop_
_entity_poly.entity_id
_entity_poly.type
_entity_poly.pdbx_seq_one_letter_code
_entity_poly.pdbx_strand_id
1 'polypeptide(L)'
;MTARYCSLAQAPAPAFAPGLAAERLSALASGRRTWVNGTVLHYWFFDGDSDASVIPVPGTGMTRRVSWAGSEEQRDVVRGCFREWQDLGIGIAFVEVDDRSEAELRIGFQPGDGSWSAVGREALRAGLHERTMNFGWDLTAPGERATALHEIGHALGMVHEHQSPFAGIHWDDEAVYAELAGPPNHWSRERTHYNILRKLDPDEVNGSVWDPQSIMEFPFSSGLVLEPERYRAGLHPPGTLSAADKEFALRWYPPADPAPPALVPFRSVPLGLGPGEQADFVVDPPETRTYTLGTFGDGDAVVVVFEERDGEPRYLAGQDDGGTPHNATIGVRLVKGRRYVVRVRLYSAWGSGETAVMCW
;
A
#
# COMPACT_ATOMS: atom_id res chain seq x y z
N MET A 1 -5.38 -8.38 28.48
CA MET A 1 -5.70 -9.30 27.38
C MET A 1 -4.53 -9.25 26.41
N THR A 2 -4.02 -10.40 25.95
CA THR A 2 -2.96 -10.44 24.94
C THR A 2 -3.49 -9.90 23.61
N ALA A 3 -2.77 -8.94 23.01
CA ALA A 3 -3.17 -8.29 21.77
C ALA A 3 -3.02 -9.21 20.55
N ARG A 4 -3.88 -9.00 19.54
CA ARG A 4 -3.73 -9.57 18.20
C ARG A 4 -2.99 -8.56 17.34
N TYR A 5 -2.08 -9.05 16.50
CA TYR A 5 -1.23 -8.20 15.67
C TYR A 5 -1.44 -8.46 14.18
N CYS A 6 -1.29 -7.42 13.37
CA CYS A 6 -1.21 -7.57 11.92
C CYS A 6 0.02 -8.41 11.56
N SER A 7 -0.13 -9.31 10.58
CA SER A 7 0.92 -10.23 10.15
C SER A 7 1.17 -10.11 8.65
N LEU A 8 1.91 -9.07 8.27
CA LEU A 8 2.31 -8.85 6.88
C LEU A 8 2.99 -10.11 6.32
N ALA A 9 2.59 -10.49 5.11
CA ALA A 9 3.28 -11.51 4.34
C ALA A 9 4.70 -11.00 3.99
N GLN A 10 5.69 -11.88 4.05
CA GLN A 10 7.04 -11.51 3.69
C GLN A 10 7.14 -11.28 2.18
N ALA A 11 7.21 -10.01 1.77
CA ALA A 11 7.53 -9.65 0.40
C ALA A 11 9.05 -9.78 0.16
N PRO A 12 9.47 -10.23 -1.04
CA PRO A 12 10.88 -10.17 -1.42
C PRO A 12 11.37 -8.73 -1.41
N ALA A 13 12.60 -8.52 -0.95
CA ALA A 13 13.20 -7.21 -0.86
C ALA A 13 13.19 -6.52 -2.25
N PRO A 14 13.00 -5.19 -2.29
CA PRO A 14 13.33 -4.39 -3.46
C PRO A 14 14.68 -4.76 -4.08
N ALA A 15 14.70 -5.06 -5.38
CA ALA A 15 15.94 -5.06 -6.14
C ALA A 15 16.10 -3.66 -6.77
N PHE A 16 17.01 -2.86 -6.24
CA PHE A 16 17.42 -1.58 -6.82
C PHE A 16 18.69 -1.74 -7.64
N ALA A 17 18.93 -0.83 -8.57
CA ALA A 17 20.20 -0.77 -9.28
C ALA A 17 21.37 -0.60 -8.27
N PRO A 18 22.49 -1.33 -8.43
CA PRO A 18 23.63 -1.19 -7.55
C PRO A 18 24.28 0.19 -7.71
N GLY A 19 24.79 0.75 -6.60
CA GLY A 19 25.57 2.01 -6.62
C GLY A 19 24.73 3.29 -6.66
N LEU A 20 23.43 3.22 -6.37
CA LEU A 20 22.59 4.40 -6.19
C LEU A 20 23.07 5.23 -4.98
N ALA A 21 23.01 6.55 -5.11
CA ALA A 21 23.19 7.46 -3.99
C ALA A 21 22.06 7.27 -2.97
N ALA A 22 22.34 7.48 -1.68
CA ALA A 22 21.38 7.26 -0.59
C ALA A 22 20.06 8.02 -0.80
N GLU A 23 20.11 9.29 -1.20
CA GLU A 23 18.92 10.10 -1.45
C GLU A 23 18.04 9.54 -2.58
N ARG A 24 18.64 8.97 -3.64
CA ARG A 24 17.90 8.32 -4.73
C ARG A 24 17.26 7.01 -4.28
N LEU A 25 18.00 6.21 -3.51
CA LEU A 25 17.50 4.97 -2.92
C LEU A 25 16.28 5.24 -2.02
N SER A 26 16.37 6.28 -1.20
CA SER A 26 15.30 6.77 -0.32
C SER A 26 14.01 7.08 -1.06
N ALA A 27 14.13 7.90 -2.10
CA ALA A 27 12.99 8.28 -2.91
C ALA A 27 12.33 7.08 -3.61
N LEU A 28 13.14 6.13 -4.11
CA LEU A 28 12.64 4.92 -4.76
C LEU A 28 11.97 3.97 -3.78
N ALA A 29 12.55 3.75 -2.61
CA ALA A 29 12.01 2.84 -1.59
C ALA A 29 10.67 3.32 -1.01
N SER A 30 10.56 4.61 -0.73
CA SER A 30 9.31 5.24 -0.27
C SER A 30 8.27 5.30 -1.40
N GLY A 31 8.63 5.77 -2.59
CA GLY A 31 7.70 6.02 -3.68
C GLY A 31 7.16 4.77 -4.37
N ARG A 32 7.94 3.70 -4.50
CA ARG A 32 7.53 2.50 -5.25
C ARG A 32 6.32 1.76 -4.68
N ARG A 33 6.03 1.95 -3.39
CA ARG A 33 4.92 1.26 -2.71
C ARG A 33 3.63 2.04 -2.85
N THR A 34 3.69 3.36 -2.91
CA THR A 34 2.50 4.21 -2.94
C THR A 34 1.86 4.22 -4.34
N TRP A 35 0.54 4.40 -4.37
CA TRP A 35 -0.18 4.57 -5.63
C TRP A 35 0.18 5.92 -6.25
N VAL A 36 0.05 6.07 -7.57
CA VAL A 36 0.04 7.43 -8.14
C VAL A 36 -1.24 8.14 -7.68
N ASN A 37 -1.16 9.44 -7.40
CA ASN A 37 -2.30 10.24 -6.96
C ASN A 37 -3.41 10.22 -8.02
N GLY A 38 -4.67 10.35 -7.62
CA GLY A 38 -5.82 10.24 -8.51
C GLY A 38 -6.27 8.80 -8.80
N THR A 39 -5.60 7.78 -8.25
CA THR A 39 -5.98 6.38 -8.45
C THR A 39 -7.33 6.11 -7.80
N VAL A 40 -8.23 5.47 -8.54
CA VAL A 40 -9.44 4.84 -7.99
C VAL A 40 -9.07 3.41 -7.63
N LEU A 41 -9.10 3.09 -6.34
CA LEU A 41 -8.87 1.74 -5.83
C LEU A 41 -10.19 1.00 -5.76
N HIS A 42 -10.34 0.01 -6.65
CA HIS A 42 -11.49 -0.86 -6.67
C HIS A 42 -11.29 -1.96 -5.64
N TYR A 43 -12.32 -2.23 -4.85
CA TYR A 43 -12.29 -3.30 -3.88
C TYR A 43 -13.47 -4.25 -4.01
N TRP A 44 -13.20 -5.51 -3.66
CA TRP A 44 -14.16 -6.61 -3.68
C TRP A 44 -14.07 -7.40 -2.39
N PHE A 45 -15.22 -7.79 -1.83
CA PHE A 45 -15.27 -8.74 -0.72
C PHE A 45 -15.50 -10.15 -1.26
N PHE A 46 -14.64 -11.11 -0.90
CA PHE A 46 -14.91 -12.51 -1.23
C PHE A 46 -16.24 -12.95 -0.60
N ASP A 47 -17.02 -13.69 -1.39
CA ASP A 47 -18.40 -14.05 -1.07
C ASP A 47 -18.82 -15.41 -1.66
N GLY A 48 -18.00 -16.00 -2.52
CA GLY A 48 -18.32 -17.22 -3.24
C GLY A 48 -18.04 -18.48 -2.43
N ASP A 49 -18.80 -19.54 -2.72
CA ASP A 49 -18.63 -20.85 -2.07
C ASP A 49 -17.24 -21.42 -2.24
N SER A 50 -16.54 -21.10 -3.34
CA SER A 50 -15.16 -21.51 -3.64
C SER A 50 -14.09 -20.71 -2.90
N ASP A 51 -14.44 -19.58 -2.30
CA ASP A 51 -13.52 -18.66 -1.61
C ASP A 51 -13.27 -19.14 -0.18
N ALA A 52 -12.34 -20.08 -0.05
CA ALA A 52 -11.98 -20.63 1.24
C ALA A 52 -10.59 -21.24 1.19
N SER A 53 -9.94 -21.24 2.36
CA SER A 53 -8.73 -22.04 2.58
C SER A 53 -9.10 -23.46 2.97
N VAL A 54 -8.28 -24.42 2.55
CA VAL A 54 -8.32 -25.79 3.05
C VAL A 54 -7.13 -25.96 3.98
N ILE A 55 -7.40 -25.98 5.29
CA ILE A 55 -6.36 -26.00 6.32
C ILE A 55 -6.34 -27.34 7.06
N PRO A 56 -5.16 -27.87 7.42
CA PRO A 56 -5.06 -29.08 8.22
C PRO A 56 -5.64 -28.85 9.63
N VAL A 57 -6.33 -29.86 10.15
CA VAL A 57 -6.79 -29.88 11.54
C VAL A 57 -5.70 -30.59 12.37
N PRO A 58 -5.03 -29.87 13.29
CA PRO A 58 -3.88 -30.41 14.04
C PRO A 58 -4.19 -31.75 14.71
N GLY A 59 -3.28 -32.72 14.57
CA GLY A 59 -3.37 -34.02 15.24
C GLY A 59 -4.39 -35.01 14.65
N THR A 60 -5.14 -34.65 13.59
CA THR A 60 -6.19 -35.51 13.03
C THR A 60 -5.88 -36.06 11.64
N GLY A 61 -4.91 -35.48 10.92
CA GLY A 61 -4.65 -35.79 9.50
C GLY A 61 -5.78 -35.35 8.55
N MET A 62 -6.85 -34.75 9.08
CA MET A 62 -7.96 -34.21 8.29
C MET A 62 -7.69 -32.77 7.90
N THR A 63 -8.42 -32.28 6.90
CA THR A 63 -8.48 -30.86 6.57
C THR A 63 -9.88 -30.31 6.83
N ARG A 64 -9.96 -29.00 7.05
CA ARG A 64 -11.22 -28.27 7.12
C ARG A 64 -11.20 -27.12 6.12
N ARG A 65 -12.37 -26.84 5.54
CA ARG A 65 -12.61 -25.67 4.70
C ARG A 65 -12.96 -24.49 5.60
N VAL A 66 -12.32 -23.34 5.38
CA VAL A 66 -12.59 -22.09 6.12
C VAL A 66 -12.87 -20.99 5.12
N SER A 67 -14.13 -20.56 5.06
CA SER A 67 -14.59 -19.52 4.14
C SER A 67 -13.85 -18.20 4.38
N TRP A 68 -13.69 -17.43 3.32
CA TRP A 68 -13.20 -16.06 3.35
C TRP A 68 -14.33 -15.03 3.39
N ALA A 69 -15.59 -15.47 3.27
CA ALA A 69 -16.73 -14.56 3.27
C ALA A 69 -16.95 -13.97 4.66
N GLY A 70 -16.95 -12.64 4.72
CA GLY A 70 -17.35 -11.87 5.91
C GLY A 70 -18.86 -11.70 5.97
N SER A 71 -19.39 -11.46 7.17
CA SER A 71 -20.77 -11.02 7.33
C SER A 71 -20.95 -9.59 6.82
N GLU A 72 -22.19 -9.19 6.53
CA GLU A 72 -22.47 -7.84 6.03
C GLU A 72 -22.06 -6.76 7.03
N GLU A 73 -22.20 -7.02 8.33
CA GLU A 73 -21.82 -6.09 9.39
C GLU A 73 -20.30 -5.85 9.40
N GLN A 74 -19.49 -6.87 9.16
CA GLN A 74 -18.03 -6.72 9.06
C GLN A 74 -17.64 -5.98 7.78
N ARG A 75 -18.31 -6.24 6.66
CA ARG A 75 -18.11 -5.50 5.40
C ARG A 75 -18.44 -4.02 5.59
N ASP A 76 -19.53 -3.71 6.29
CA ASP A 76 -19.92 -2.34 6.61
C ASP A 76 -18.90 -1.59 7.47
N VAL A 77 -18.24 -2.28 8.41
CA VAL A 77 -17.11 -1.71 9.17
C VAL A 77 -15.98 -1.33 8.21
N VAL A 78 -15.59 -2.22 7.29
CA VAL A 78 -14.53 -1.95 6.32
C VAL A 78 -14.90 -0.80 5.38
N ARG A 79 -16.12 -0.79 4.83
CA ARG A 79 -16.65 0.33 4.02
C ARG A 79 -16.60 1.66 4.79
N GLY A 80 -16.95 1.64 6.08
CA GLY A 80 -16.87 2.80 6.96
C GLY A 80 -15.44 3.29 7.17
N CYS A 81 -14.46 2.41 7.21
CA CYS A 81 -13.04 2.77 7.31
C CYS A 81 -12.49 3.31 5.98
N PHE A 82 -12.91 2.77 4.83
CA PHE A 82 -12.58 3.36 3.52
C PHE A 82 -13.12 4.79 3.42
N ARG A 83 -14.37 5.02 3.84
CA ARG A 83 -14.94 6.37 3.91
C ARG A 83 -14.14 7.30 4.81
N GLU A 84 -13.71 6.85 6.00
CA GLU A 84 -12.90 7.70 6.90
C GLU A 84 -11.58 8.15 6.25
N TRP A 85 -10.88 7.27 5.55
CA TRP A 85 -9.69 7.64 4.78
C TRP A 85 -10.02 8.59 3.62
N GLN A 86 -11.11 8.32 2.89
CA GLN A 86 -11.54 9.15 1.75
C GLN A 86 -12.00 10.55 2.18
N ASP A 87 -12.66 10.67 3.34
CA ASP A 87 -13.18 11.92 3.91
C ASP A 87 -12.05 12.89 4.35
N LEU A 88 -10.79 12.43 4.34
CA LEU A 88 -9.62 13.32 4.48
C LEU A 88 -9.46 14.27 3.27
N GLY A 89 -10.14 14.01 2.16
CA GLY A 89 -10.02 14.78 0.92
C GLY A 89 -8.75 14.44 0.13
N ILE A 90 -8.22 13.24 0.32
CA ILE A 90 -7.08 12.73 -0.45
C ILE A 90 -7.47 12.50 -1.92
N GLY A 91 -6.49 12.51 -2.82
CA GLY A 91 -6.70 12.25 -4.24
C GLY A 91 -6.88 10.76 -4.59
N ILE A 92 -7.03 9.86 -3.61
CA ILE A 92 -7.39 8.45 -3.83
C ILE A 92 -8.88 8.29 -3.55
N ALA A 93 -9.58 7.54 -4.41
CA ALA A 93 -10.96 7.13 -4.18
C ALA A 93 -11.03 5.62 -3.96
N PHE A 94 -12.02 5.16 -3.18
CA PHE A 94 -12.31 3.74 -3.00
C PHE A 94 -13.68 3.41 -3.57
N VAL A 95 -13.74 2.43 -4.47
CA VAL A 95 -14.98 2.02 -5.14
C VAL A 95 -15.19 0.53 -4.93
N GLU A 96 -16.31 0.16 -4.33
CA GLU A 96 -16.71 -1.24 -4.29
C GLU A 96 -17.23 -1.64 -5.67
N VAL A 97 -16.68 -2.72 -6.22
CA VAL A 97 -17.13 -3.29 -7.49
C VAL A 97 -17.98 -4.54 -7.25
N ASP A 98 -18.66 -5.05 -8.28
CA ASP A 98 -19.45 -6.28 -8.23
C ASP A 98 -18.73 -7.50 -8.86
N ASP A 99 -17.54 -7.28 -9.43
CA ASP A 99 -16.70 -8.29 -10.05
C ASP A 99 -15.26 -8.19 -9.52
N ARG A 100 -14.77 -9.29 -8.91
CA ARG A 100 -13.41 -9.35 -8.38
C ARG A 100 -12.30 -9.12 -9.43
N SER A 101 -12.60 -9.33 -10.72
CA SER A 101 -11.65 -9.09 -11.81
C SER A 101 -11.45 -7.61 -12.12
N GLU A 102 -12.32 -6.75 -11.61
CA GLU A 102 -12.18 -5.30 -11.66
C GLU A 102 -11.58 -4.72 -10.36
N ALA A 103 -11.19 -5.56 -9.38
CA ALA A 103 -10.73 -5.11 -8.07
C ALA A 103 -9.20 -5.23 -7.89
N GLU A 104 -8.52 -4.12 -7.57
CA GLU A 104 -7.14 -4.16 -7.09
C GLU A 104 -7.05 -4.73 -5.67
N LEU A 105 -8.01 -4.38 -4.80
CA LEU A 105 -8.08 -4.85 -3.42
C LEU A 105 -9.14 -5.96 -3.26
N ARG A 106 -8.73 -7.15 -2.86
CA ARG A 106 -9.62 -8.32 -2.68
C ARG A 106 -9.58 -8.78 -1.24
N ILE A 107 -10.69 -8.61 -0.54
CA ILE A 107 -10.77 -8.61 0.92
C ILE A 107 -11.46 -9.88 1.40
N GLY A 108 -10.77 -10.65 2.24
CA GLY A 108 -11.33 -11.81 2.94
C GLY A 108 -11.43 -11.62 4.45
N PHE A 109 -12.13 -12.53 5.11
CA PHE A 109 -12.41 -12.50 6.55
C PHE A 109 -12.08 -13.85 7.21
N GLN A 110 -10.99 -14.51 6.80
CA GLN A 110 -10.65 -15.85 7.28
C GLN A 110 -10.23 -15.80 8.76
N PRO A 111 -11.02 -16.40 9.68
CA PRO A 111 -10.66 -16.36 11.09
C PRO A 111 -9.40 -17.18 11.39
N GLY A 112 -8.50 -16.61 12.20
CA GLY A 112 -7.26 -17.27 12.61
C GLY A 112 -6.12 -17.23 11.59
N ASP A 113 -6.31 -16.55 10.45
CA ASP A 113 -5.25 -16.30 9.46
C ASP A 113 -4.45 -15.01 9.71
N GLY A 114 -4.72 -14.36 10.85
CA GLY A 114 -4.26 -12.99 11.14
C GLY A 114 -5.01 -11.93 10.34
N SER A 115 -4.78 -10.67 10.67
CA SER A 115 -5.18 -9.54 9.81
C SER A 115 -3.94 -9.03 9.09
N TRP A 116 -4.08 -8.66 7.81
CA TRP A 116 -2.99 -8.16 6.98
C TRP A 116 -3.53 -7.52 5.69
N SER A 117 -2.72 -6.67 5.07
CA SER A 117 -2.92 -6.16 3.71
C SER A 117 -1.61 -6.16 2.95
N ALA A 118 -1.68 -6.32 1.62
CA ALA A 118 -0.60 -5.93 0.74
C ALA A 118 -0.30 -4.44 0.91
N VAL A 119 0.99 -4.08 0.81
CA VAL A 119 1.44 -2.70 1.01
C VAL A 119 1.36 -1.93 -0.31
N GLY A 120 0.35 -1.06 -0.44
CA GLY A 120 0.13 -0.24 -1.62
C GLY A 120 0.07 -1.04 -2.92
N ARG A 121 0.88 -0.65 -3.91
CA ARG A 121 0.92 -1.25 -5.25
C ARG A 121 1.38 -2.72 -5.26
N GLU A 122 1.87 -3.26 -4.15
CA GLU A 122 2.16 -4.70 -4.06
C GLU A 122 0.89 -5.54 -4.26
N ALA A 123 -0.31 -4.98 -4.02
CA ALA A 123 -1.58 -5.60 -4.32
C ALA A 123 -1.72 -6.03 -5.80
N LEU A 124 -1.07 -5.31 -6.73
CA LEU A 124 -1.10 -5.61 -8.17
C LEU A 124 -0.36 -6.90 -8.54
N ARG A 125 0.43 -7.48 -7.62
CA ARG A 125 1.17 -8.74 -7.85
C ARG A 125 0.34 -9.98 -7.54
N ALA A 126 -0.71 -9.83 -6.73
CA ALA A 126 -1.56 -10.94 -6.33
C ALA A 126 -2.47 -11.36 -7.48
N GLY A 127 -2.64 -12.67 -7.65
CA GLY A 127 -3.53 -13.25 -8.64
C GLY A 127 -5.01 -12.95 -8.36
N LEU A 128 -5.85 -13.16 -9.37
CA LEU A 128 -7.30 -12.92 -9.33
C LEU A 128 -8.02 -13.63 -8.17
N HIS A 129 -7.57 -14.83 -7.81
CA HIS A 129 -8.16 -15.67 -6.76
C HIS A 129 -7.45 -15.56 -5.42
N GLU A 130 -6.49 -14.64 -5.29
CA GLU A 130 -5.75 -14.40 -4.07
C GLU A 130 -6.31 -13.16 -3.35
N ARG A 131 -6.38 -13.25 -2.02
CA ARG A 131 -6.64 -12.11 -1.15
C ARG A 131 -5.48 -11.13 -1.24
N THR A 132 -5.78 -9.85 -1.25
CA THR A 132 -4.79 -8.78 -1.03
C THR A 132 -4.95 -8.16 0.36
N MET A 133 -6.03 -8.49 1.07
CA MET A 133 -6.29 -8.08 2.43
C MET A 133 -7.10 -9.18 3.14
N ASN A 134 -6.82 -9.40 4.42
CA ASN A 134 -7.59 -10.30 5.26
C ASN A 134 -7.86 -9.69 6.63
N PHE A 135 -9.04 -9.97 7.17
CA PHE A 135 -9.38 -9.74 8.56
C PHE A 135 -9.51 -11.07 9.30
N GLY A 136 -8.67 -11.27 10.32
CA GLY A 136 -8.54 -12.56 11.02
C GLY A 136 -9.51 -12.75 12.18
N TRP A 137 -10.34 -11.76 12.48
CA TRP A 137 -11.26 -11.72 13.61
C TRP A 137 -12.41 -10.75 13.36
N ASP A 138 -13.40 -10.79 14.26
CA ASP A 138 -14.62 -9.99 14.16
C ASP A 138 -14.35 -8.49 14.38
N LEU A 139 -14.51 -7.71 13.31
CA LEU A 139 -14.32 -6.25 13.30
C LEU A 139 -15.45 -5.49 14.00
N THR A 140 -16.58 -6.13 14.26
CA THR A 140 -17.74 -5.49 14.92
C THR A 140 -17.57 -5.39 16.43
N ALA A 141 -16.62 -6.16 17.00
CA ALA A 141 -16.30 -6.10 18.41
C ALA A 141 -15.70 -4.72 18.79
N PRO A 142 -15.94 -4.23 20.02
CA PRO A 142 -15.46 -2.92 20.45
C PRO A 142 -13.94 -2.75 20.25
N GLY A 143 -13.53 -1.72 19.52
CA GLY A 143 -12.13 -1.40 19.23
C GLY A 143 -11.54 -2.10 18.01
N GLU A 144 -12.13 -3.19 17.52
CA GLU A 144 -11.57 -3.98 16.40
C GLU A 144 -11.70 -3.27 15.04
N ARG A 145 -12.54 -2.24 14.95
CA ARG A 145 -12.55 -1.30 13.82
C ARG A 145 -11.18 -0.69 13.52
N ALA A 146 -10.34 -0.49 14.55
CA ALA A 146 -8.99 0.03 14.38
C ALA A 146 -8.14 -0.85 13.46
N THR A 147 -8.36 -2.17 13.47
CA THR A 147 -7.70 -3.10 12.55
C THR A 147 -8.05 -2.78 11.09
N ALA A 148 -9.33 -2.48 10.78
CA ALA A 148 -9.71 -2.09 9.42
C ALA A 148 -9.05 -0.78 8.97
N LEU A 149 -8.94 0.23 9.84
CA LEU A 149 -8.20 1.45 9.51
C LEU A 149 -6.72 1.16 9.24
N HIS A 150 -6.10 0.31 10.06
CA HIS A 150 -4.70 -0.11 9.94
C HIS A 150 -4.42 -0.85 8.61
N GLU A 151 -5.23 -1.86 8.28
CA GLU A 151 -5.04 -2.60 7.04
C GLU A 151 -5.27 -1.73 5.80
N ILE A 152 -6.19 -0.76 5.86
CA ILE A 152 -6.35 0.23 4.78
C ILE A 152 -5.14 1.18 4.71
N GLY A 153 -4.52 1.52 5.84
CA GLY A 153 -3.24 2.24 5.88
C GLY A 153 -2.14 1.50 5.12
N HIS A 154 -2.02 0.18 5.32
CA HIS A 154 -1.14 -0.66 4.49
C HIS A 154 -1.54 -0.64 3.02
N ALA A 155 -2.82 -0.76 2.67
CA ALA A 155 -3.29 -0.65 1.29
C ALA A 155 -2.99 0.73 0.65
N LEU A 156 -2.80 1.78 1.45
CA LEU A 156 -2.33 3.11 1.02
C LEU A 156 -0.79 3.23 0.99
N GLY A 157 -0.06 2.18 1.38
CA GLY A 157 1.40 2.12 1.31
C GLY A 157 2.12 2.40 2.63
N MET A 158 1.40 2.56 3.74
CA MET A 158 2.00 2.75 5.06
C MET A 158 2.59 1.44 5.60
N VAL A 159 3.61 1.55 6.44
CA VAL A 159 4.27 0.43 7.14
C VAL A 159 4.13 0.58 8.65
N HIS A 160 4.50 -0.45 9.41
CA HIS A 160 4.44 -0.40 10.86
C HIS A 160 5.38 0.66 11.47
N GLU A 161 4.85 1.41 12.42
CA GLU A 161 5.50 2.58 13.01
C GLU A 161 6.62 2.17 14.01
N HIS A 162 6.44 1.07 14.75
CA HIS A 162 7.45 0.52 15.67
C HIS A 162 8.72 -0.01 14.99
N GLN A 163 8.62 -0.35 13.70
CA GLN A 163 9.76 -0.80 12.90
C GLN A 163 10.62 0.37 12.42
N SER A 164 10.17 1.61 12.61
CA SER A 164 10.95 2.80 12.29
C SER A 164 12.26 2.84 13.10
N PRO A 165 13.41 3.11 12.46
CA PRO A 165 14.65 3.34 13.18
C PRO A 165 14.59 4.62 14.02
N PHE A 166 13.69 5.55 13.69
CA PHE A 166 13.46 6.78 14.45
C PHE A 166 12.64 6.58 15.73
N ALA A 167 12.04 5.40 15.92
CA ALA A 167 11.28 5.09 17.12
C ALA A 167 12.17 5.01 18.38
N GLY A 168 13.46 4.69 18.21
CA GLY A 168 14.37 4.50 19.33
C GLY A 168 13.97 3.34 20.25
N ILE A 169 13.04 2.48 19.83
CA ILE A 169 12.57 1.34 20.62
C ILE A 169 13.68 0.30 20.69
N HIS A 170 14.15 0.05 21.91
CA HIS A 170 14.97 -1.09 22.26
C HIS A 170 14.07 -2.15 22.91
N TRP A 171 13.96 -3.31 22.26
CA TRP A 171 13.12 -4.42 22.69
C TRP A 171 13.84 -5.32 23.69
N ASP A 172 13.07 -5.97 24.56
CA ASP A 172 13.48 -7.25 25.13
C ASP A 172 13.07 -8.35 24.15
N ASP A 173 13.95 -8.66 23.21
CA ASP A 173 13.69 -9.59 22.10
C ASP A 173 13.13 -10.94 22.59
N GLU A 174 13.67 -11.49 23.67
CA GLU A 174 13.24 -12.79 24.20
C GLU A 174 11.87 -12.71 24.85
N ALA A 175 11.55 -11.61 25.54
CA ALA A 175 10.20 -11.36 26.03
C ALA A 175 9.19 -11.22 24.88
N VAL A 176 9.56 -10.51 23.81
CA VAL A 176 8.71 -10.37 22.60
C VAL A 176 8.49 -11.73 21.93
N TYR A 177 9.53 -12.55 21.76
CA TYR A 177 9.38 -13.90 21.22
C TYR A 177 8.49 -14.77 22.10
N ALA A 178 8.66 -14.72 23.43
CA ALA A 178 7.86 -15.52 24.35
C ALA A 178 6.38 -15.12 24.33
N GLU A 179 6.08 -13.82 24.35
CA GLU A 179 4.72 -13.29 24.27
C GLU A 179 4.03 -13.72 22.97
N LEU A 180 4.70 -13.53 21.81
CA LEU A 180 4.07 -13.80 20.52
C LEU A 180 4.01 -15.28 20.14
N ALA A 181 4.81 -16.14 20.76
CA ALA A 181 4.66 -17.60 20.65
C ALA A 181 3.39 -18.10 21.37
N GLY A 182 2.88 -17.33 22.34
CA GLY A 182 1.65 -17.61 23.07
C GLY A 182 0.37 -17.26 22.30
N PRO A 183 -0.81 -17.65 22.83
CA PRO A 183 -2.09 -17.22 22.29
C PRO A 183 -2.30 -15.70 22.45
N PRO A 184 -3.00 -15.04 21.49
CA PRO A 184 -3.70 -15.63 20.35
C PRO A 184 -2.85 -15.79 19.08
N ASN A 185 -1.58 -15.35 19.09
CA ASN A 185 -0.78 -15.19 17.87
C ASN A 185 -0.13 -16.49 17.42
N HIS A 186 0.51 -17.24 18.33
CA HIS A 186 1.22 -18.48 18.02
C HIS A 186 2.28 -18.32 16.91
N TRP A 187 3.00 -17.19 16.92
CA TRP A 187 3.98 -16.87 15.89
C TRP A 187 5.29 -17.62 16.09
N SER A 188 5.93 -17.96 14.96
CA SER A 188 7.32 -18.39 14.96
C SER A 188 8.23 -17.19 15.26
N ARG A 189 9.45 -17.46 15.74
CA ARG A 189 10.48 -16.42 15.89
C ARG A 189 10.71 -15.64 14.60
N GLU A 190 10.72 -16.31 13.45
CA GLU A 190 10.89 -15.67 12.15
C GLU A 190 9.77 -14.66 11.86
N ARG A 191 8.50 -15.05 12.08
CA ARG A 191 7.36 -14.16 11.88
C ARG A 191 7.38 -12.97 12.84
N THR A 192 7.69 -13.22 14.11
CA THR A 192 7.88 -12.17 15.14
C THR A 192 9.01 -11.22 14.78
N HIS A 193 10.15 -11.74 14.33
CA HIS A 193 11.25 -10.90 13.89
C HIS A 193 10.82 -10.01 12.72
N TYR A 194 10.21 -10.59 11.68
CA TYR A 194 9.83 -9.84 10.48
C TYR A 194 8.82 -8.72 10.77
N ASN A 195 7.80 -8.99 11.60
CA ASN A 195 6.70 -8.07 11.85
C ASN A 195 6.94 -7.11 13.03
N ILE A 196 7.76 -7.48 14.01
CA ILE A 196 7.97 -6.68 15.24
C ILE A 196 9.41 -6.17 15.36
N LEU A 197 10.38 -7.08 15.40
CA LEU A 197 11.74 -6.73 15.86
C LEU A 197 12.61 -6.10 14.76
N ARG A 198 12.40 -6.53 13.50
CA ARG A 198 13.12 -6.03 12.34
C ARG A 198 12.91 -4.53 12.22
N LYS A 199 14.01 -3.78 12.17
CA LYS A 199 13.98 -2.36 11.81
C LYS A 199 13.98 -2.20 10.30
N LEU A 200 13.16 -1.27 9.83
CA LEU A 200 13.15 -0.86 8.44
C LEU A 200 14.33 0.06 8.16
N ASP A 201 14.71 0.14 6.89
CA ASP A 201 15.64 1.17 6.45
C ASP A 201 15.00 2.57 6.67
N PRO A 202 15.76 3.62 7.06
CA PRO A 202 15.26 4.99 7.11
C PRO A 202 14.55 5.46 5.83
N ASP A 203 14.88 4.83 4.71
CA ASP A 203 14.31 5.06 3.39
C ASP A 203 12.94 4.38 3.17
N GLU A 204 12.59 3.44 4.04
CA GLU A 204 11.39 2.61 3.93
C GLU A 204 10.26 3.01 4.88
N VAL A 205 10.47 3.96 5.79
CA VAL A 205 9.49 4.34 6.81
C VAL A 205 8.49 5.39 6.34
N ASN A 206 7.41 5.55 7.11
CA ASN A 206 6.35 6.54 6.83
C ASN A 206 6.85 8.00 6.93
N GLY A 207 7.86 8.24 7.78
CA GLY A 207 8.44 9.57 8.00
C GLY A 207 9.65 9.53 8.92
N SER A 208 10.31 10.69 9.07
CA SER A 208 11.53 10.85 9.87
C SER A 208 11.29 11.10 11.36
N VAL A 209 10.02 11.12 11.79
CA VAL A 209 9.62 11.31 13.19
C VAL A 209 8.67 10.18 13.54
N TRP A 210 8.99 9.46 14.62
CA TRP A 210 8.15 8.38 15.12
C TRP A 210 6.88 8.91 15.79
N ASP A 211 5.73 8.35 15.39
CA ASP A 211 4.43 8.65 15.97
C ASP A 211 3.86 7.49 16.80
N PRO A 212 3.99 7.50 18.14
CA PRO A 212 3.44 6.46 19.02
C PRO A 212 1.90 6.45 19.07
N GLN A 213 1.23 7.42 18.45
CA GLN A 213 -0.24 7.50 18.37
C GLN A 213 -0.78 7.08 17.00
N SER A 214 0.09 6.74 16.05
CA SER A 214 -0.28 6.31 14.70
C SER A 214 -1.22 5.11 14.75
N ILE A 215 -2.13 5.04 13.79
CA ILE A 215 -2.90 3.83 13.52
C ILE A 215 -2.01 2.65 13.12
N MET A 216 -0.81 2.93 12.60
CA MET A 216 0.20 1.94 12.20
C MET A 216 1.10 1.50 13.35
N GLU A 217 0.95 2.07 14.54
CA GLU A 217 1.64 1.66 15.75
C GLU A 217 0.87 0.52 16.43
N PHE A 218 1.58 -0.52 16.86
CA PHE A 218 0.97 -1.64 17.57
C PHE A 218 0.82 -1.35 19.06
N PRO A 219 -0.24 -1.85 19.71
CA PRO A 219 -0.33 -1.84 21.16
C PRO A 219 0.60 -2.92 21.74
N PHE A 220 1.57 -2.54 22.57
CA PHE A 220 2.49 -3.49 23.22
C PHE A 220 2.25 -3.57 24.73
N SER A 221 2.25 -4.80 25.26
CA SER A 221 2.15 -5.07 26.70
C SER A 221 3.36 -4.51 27.47
N SER A 222 3.18 -4.29 28.78
CA SER A 222 4.29 -3.95 29.68
C SER A 222 5.39 -5.01 29.66
N GLY A 223 6.65 -4.59 29.76
CA GLY A 223 7.80 -5.49 29.86
C GLY A 223 8.38 -5.96 28.53
N LEU A 224 7.82 -5.54 27.39
CA LEU A 224 8.38 -5.83 26.07
C LEU A 224 9.42 -4.79 25.61
N VAL A 225 9.24 -3.53 26.04
CA VAL A 225 10.09 -2.41 25.66
C VAL A 225 11.07 -2.11 26.80
N LEU A 226 12.37 -2.08 26.51
CA LEU A 226 13.43 -1.67 27.44
C LEU A 226 13.65 -0.15 27.40
N GLU A 227 13.59 0.44 26.20
CA GLU A 227 13.72 1.89 25.99
C GLU A 227 12.81 2.36 24.85
N PRO A 228 12.30 3.61 24.91
CA PRO A 228 12.50 4.57 25.98
C PRO A 228 11.67 4.25 27.24
N GLU A 229 12.14 4.68 28.41
CA GLU A 229 11.58 4.31 29.73
C GLU A 229 10.06 4.53 29.84
N ARG A 230 9.55 5.60 29.20
CA ARG A 230 8.13 5.95 29.19
C ARG A 230 7.21 4.85 28.62
N TYR A 231 7.73 3.92 27.81
CA TYR A 231 6.95 2.80 27.24
C TYR A 231 7.27 1.44 27.87
N ARG A 232 8.08 1.37 28.94
CA ARG A 232 8.29 0.11 29.68
C ARG A 232 7.00 -0.46 30.26
N ALA A 233 6.07 0.42 30.63
CA ALA A 233 4.75 0.06 31.12
C ALA A 233 3.77 -0.39 30.01
N GLY A 234 4.18 -0.31 28.74
CA GLY A 234 3.37 -0.62 27.58
C GLY A 234 3.22 0.57 26.63
N LEU A 235 2.76 0.26 25.42
CA LEU A 235 2.42 1.22 24.37
C LEU A 235 0.96 1.01 23.97
N HIS A 236 0.17 2.09 23.97
CA HIS A 236 -1.28 2.02 23.84
C HIS A 236 -1.78 3.12 22.89
N PRO A 237 -1.62 2.94 21.56
CA PRO A 237 -2.18 3.86 20.59
C PRO A 237 -3.72 3.86 20.68
N PRO A 238 -4.37 4.97 20.30
CA PRO A 238 -5.82 5.17 20.51
C PRO A 238 -6.71 4.33 19.57
N GLY A 239 -6.15 3.75 18.50
CA GLY A 239 -6.92 3.01 17.48
C GLY A 239 -7.69 3.93 16.51
N THR A 240 -7.18 5.14 16.28
CA THR A 240 -7.74 6.14 15.36
C THR A 240 -6.62 6.78 14.54
N LEU A 241 -6.95 7.39 13.38
CA LEU A 241 -5.96 8.11 12.57
C LEU A 241 -5.35 9.30 13.35
N SER A 242 -4.04 9.29 13.50
CA SER A 242 -3.27 10.38 14.10
C SER A 242 -3.14 11.59 13.16
N ALA A 243 -2.49 12.65 13.62
CA ALA A 243 -2.16 13.78 12.75
C ALA A 243 -1.12 13.39 11.69
N ALA A 244 -0.13 12.58 12.05
CA ALA A 244 0.92 12.14 11.13
C ALA A 244 0.38 11.17 10.06
N ASP A 245 -0.58 10.31 10.43
CA ASP A 245 -1.25 9.41 9.47
C ASP A 245 -1.97 10.19 8.36
N LYS A 246 -2.68 11.24 8.76
CA LYS A 246 -3.41 12.12 7.83
C LYS A 246 -2.46 12.92 6.97
N GLU A 247 -1.37 13.43 7.55
CA GLU A 247 -0.34 14.16 6.80
C GLU A 247 0.36 13.25 5.78
N PHE A 248 0.68 12.00 6.15
CA PHE A 248 1.22 11.02 5.22
C PHE A 248 0.31 10.85 4.00
N ALA A 249 -0.98 10.61 4.23
CA ALA A 249 -1.93 10.40 3.16
C ALA A 249 -2.11 11.64 2.29
N LEU A 250 -2.23 12.83 2.88
CA LEU A 250 -2.34 14.10 2.13
C LEU A 250 -1.08 14.46 1.35
N ARG A 251 0.10 14.07 1.84
CA ARG A 251 1.39 14.31 1.16
C ARG A 251 1.54 13.43 -0.08
N TRP A 252 1.23 12.14 0.04
CA TRP A 252 1.34 11.19 -1.07
C TRP A 252 0.16 11.24 -2.05
N TYR A 253 -1.00 11.66 -1.54
CA TYR A 253 -2.26 11.70 -2.26
C TYR A 253 -2.95 13.06 -2.06
N PRO A 254 -2.35 14.16 -2.53
CA PRO A 254 -2.97 15.48 -2.40
C PRO A 254 -4.30 15.53 -3.16
N PRO A 255 -5.23 16.45 -2.81
CA PRO A 255 -6.46 16.64 -3.58
C PRO A 255 -6.17 16.77 -5.07
N ALA A 256 -6.87 15.98 -5.90
CA ALA A 256 -6.59 15.90 -7.33
C ALA A 256 -7.15 17.11 -8.10
N ASP A 257 -6.43 17.54 -9.14
CA ASP A 257 -6.92 18.54 -10.11
C ASP A 257 -7.91 17.87 -11.08
N PRO A 258 -9.12 18.42 -11.27
CA PRO A 258 -10.14 17.81 -12.13
C PRO A 258 -9.83 17.86 -13.63
N ALA A 259 -8.85 18.63 -14.11
CA ALA A 259 -8.65 18.86 -15.55
C ALA A 259 -7.17 18.80 -16.00
N PRO A 260 -6.59 17.59 -16.16
CA PRO A 260 -5.22 17.46 -16.64
C PRO A 260 -5.05 17.95 -18.08
N PRO A 261 -3.89 18.56 -18.44
CA PRO A 261 -3.58 18.97 -19.80
C PRO A 261 -3.43 17.78 -20.77
N ALA A 262 -3.60 18.03 -22.06
CA ALA A 262 -3.45 17.00 -23.08
C ALA A 262 -1.97 16.65 -23.34
N LEU A 263 -1.63 15.36 -23.32
CA LEU A 263 -0.38 14.82 -23.83
C LEU A 263 -0.57 14.43 -25.30
N VAL A 264 -0.36 15.42 -26.17
CA VAL A 264 -0.54 15.27 -27.62
C VAL A 264 0.52 14.30 -28.18
N PRO A 265 0.12 13.24 -28.91
CA PRO A 265 1.09 12.32 -29.50
C PRO A 265 2.15 13.02 -30.35
N PHE A 266 3.39 12.55 -30.25
CA PHE A 266 4.60 13.12 -30.85
C PHE A 266 4.98 14.54 -30.38
N ARG A 267 4.44 15.00 -29.24
CA ARG A 267 4.91 16.22 -28.57
C ARG A 267 5.37 15.90 -27.17
N SER A 268 6.60 16.27 -26.86
CA SER A 268 7.11 16.19 -25.50
C SER A 268 6.59 17.33 -24.64
N VAL A 269 6.43 17.03 -23.35
CA VAL A 269 6.08 18.01 -22.32
C VAL A 269 7.16 17.98 -21.23
N PRO A 270 7.87 19.09 -20.98
CA PRO A 270 8.78 19.19 -19.84
C PRO A 270 8.05 18.95 -18.51
N LEU A 271 8.67 18.19 -17.63
CA LEU A 271 8.21 17.91 -16.27
C LEU A 271 9.00 18.80 -15.30
N GLY A 272 8.33 19.80 -14.74
CA GLY A 272 8.89 20.64 -13.68
C GLY A 272 8.63 20.06 -12.29
N LEU A 273 8.88 18.77 -12.10
CA LEU A 273 8.54 18.02 -10.89
C LEU A 273 9.70 17.96 -9.90
N GLY A 274 9.41 18.15 -8.63
CA GLY A 274 10.26 17.81 -7.50
C GLY A 274 10.07 16.35 -7.02
N PRO A 275 10.89 15.90 -6.06
CA PRO A 275 10.76 14.57 -5.46
C PRO A 275 9.36 14.31 -4.86
N GLY A 276 8.72 13.22 -5.26
CA GLY A 276 7.37 12.82 -4.85
C GLY A 276 6.24 13.55 -5.59
N GLU A 277 6.54 14.61 -6.34
CA GLU A 277 5.54 15.33 -7.13
C GLU A 277 5.10 14.54 -8.35
N GLN A 278 3.92 14.90 -8.86
CA GLN A 278 3.26 14.19 -9.95
C GLN A 278 2.70 15.17 -10.97
N ALA A 279 2.76 14.77 -12.23
CA ALA A 279 2.03 15.41 -13.33
C ALA A 279 1.05 14.42 -13.96
N ASP A 280 -0.16 14.92 -14.23
CA ASP A 280 -1.24 14.17 -14.85
C ASP A 280 -1.50 14.73 -16.24
N PHE A 281 -1.80 13.85 -17.18
CA PHE A 281 -2.12 14.18 -18.56
C PHE A 281 -3.26 13.34 -19.09
N VAL A 282 -3.93 13.86 -20.12
CA VAL A 282 -4.94 13.10 -20.87
C VAL A 282 -4.46 12.80 -22.29
N VAL A 283 -4.74 11.59 -22.77
CA VAL A 283 -4.42 11.16 -24.13
C VAL A 283 -5.71 10.70 -24.81
N ASP A 284 -6.09 11.42 -25.86
CA ASP A 284 -7.13 11.02 -26.81
C ASP A 284 -6.43 10.54 -28.10
N PRO A 285 -6.24 9.22 -28.31
CA PRO A 285 -5.44 8.70 -29.41
C PRO A 285 -6.13 8.96 -30.77
N PRO A 286 -5.42 9.55 -31.75
CA PRO A 286 -6.00 9.84 -33.08
C PRO A 286 -6.29 8.59 -33.91
N GLU A 287 -5.64 7.46 -33.60
CA GLU A 287 -5.78 6.16 -34.26
C GLU A 287 -5.58 5.00 -33.28
N THR A 288 -6.15 3.83 -33.59
CA THR A 288 -6.00 2.63 -32.75
C THR A 288 -4.68 1.93 -33.08
N ARG A 289 -3.67 2.10 -32.22
CA ARG A 289 -2.37 1.41 -32.35
C ARG A 289 -1.66 1.28 -31.02
N THR A 290 -0.51 0.61 -31.05
CA THR A 290 0.43 0.66 -29.93
C THR A 290 1.13 2.02 -29.93
N TYR A 291 1.05 2.69 -28.78
CA TYR A 291 1.82 3.88 -28.46
C TYR A 291 2.84 3.53 -27.39
N THR A 292 3.98 4.18 -27.43
CA THR A 292 4.92 4.20 -26.32
C THR A 292 4.69 5.47 -25.51
N LEU A 293 4.48 5.31 -24.21
CA LEU A 293 4.44 6.39 -23.26
C LEU A 293 5.64 6.29 -22.35
N GLY A 294 6.32 7.39 -22.11
CA GLY A 294 7.47 7.34 -21.23
C GLY A 294 8.05 8.69 -20.89
N THR A 295 8.90 8.66 -19.88
CA THR A 295 9.74 9.79 -19.51
C THR A 295 11.08 9.75 -20.24
N PHE A 296 11.76 10.89 -20.26
CA PHE A 296 13.16 10.99 -20.67
C PHE A 296 13.84 12.12 -19.90
N GLY A 297 15.15 11.99 -19.71
CA GLY A 297 15.96 12.95 -18.95
C GLY A 297 16.54 12.35 -17.67
N ASP A 298 17.06 13.22 -16.80
CA ASP A 298 17.79 12.83 -15.59
C ASP A 298 16.86 12.70 -14.37
N GLY A 299 16.03 11.65 -14.35
CA GLY A 299 15.14 11.37 -13.23
C GLY A 299 14.60 9.94 -13.17
N ASP A 300 14.28 9.52 -11.95
CA ASP A 300 13.66 8.24 -11.62
C ASP A 300 12.17 8.48 -11.47
N ALA A 301 11.35 7.79 -12.24
CA ALA A 301 9.92 7.99 -12.26
C ALA A 301 9.15 6.69 -12.40
N VAL A 302 7.88 6.77 -12.02
CA VAL A 302 6.86 5.82 -12.45
C VAL A 302 5.91 6.49 -13.42
N VAL A 303 5.64 5.81 -14.52
CA VAL A 303 4.59 6.14 -15.47
C VAL A 303 3.44 5.16 -15.25
N VAL A 304 2.22 5.66 -15.15
CA VAL A 304 1.01 4.83 -15.05
C VAL A 304 -0.01 5.33 -16.05
N VAL A 305 -0.62 4.40 -16.77
CA VAL A 305 -1.67 4.64 -17.75
C VAL A 305 -2.97 4.06 -17.20
N PHE A 306 -4.01 4.87 -17.22
CA PHE A 306 -5.38 4.49 -16.92
C PHE A 306 -6.23 4.63 -18.17
N GLU A 307 -7.18 3.73 -18.35
CA GLU A 307 -8.27 3.90 -19.32
C GLU A 307 -9.48 4.48 -18.59
N GLU A 308 -10.07 5.56 -19.12
CA GLU A 308 -11.32 6.08 -18.59
C GLU A 308 -12.48 5.21 -19.08
N ARG A 309 -13.23 4.63 -18.13
CA ARG A 309 -14.45 3.86 -18.39
C ARG A 309 -15.56 4.47 -17.56
N ASP A 310 -16.64 4.88 -18.21
CA ASP A 310 -17.80 5.50 -17.56
C ASP A 310 -17.46 6.70 -16.66
N GLY A 311 -16.42 7.46 -17.04
CA GLY A 311 -15.94 8.63 -16.30
C GLY A 311 -14.96 8.30 -15.16
N GLU A 312 -14.60 7.03 -14.97
CA GLU A 312 -13.68 6.58 -13.92
C GLU A 312 -12.37 6.01 -14.50
N PRO A 313 -11.20 6.38 -13.97
CA PRO A 313 -9.93 5.77 -14.35
C PRO A 313 -9.83 4.31 -13.89
N ARG A 314 -9.61 3.38 -14.83
CA ARG A 314 -9.27 1.97 -14.58
C ARG A 314 -7.79 1.73 -14.90
N TYR A 315 -7.05 1.10 -13.99
CA TYR A 315 -5.63 0.82 -14.19
C TYR A 315 -5.42 -0.02 -15.45
N LEU A 316 -4.55 0.44 -16.37
CA LEU A 316 -4.24 -0.28 -17.60
C LEU A 316 -2.83 -0.86 -17.56
N ALA A 317 -1.84 -0.02 -17.23
CA ALA A 317 -0.44 -0.43 -17.16
C ALA A 317 0.38 0.57 -16.34
N GLY A 318 1.51 0.11 -15.80
CA GLY A 318 2.43 0.94 -15.05
C GLY A 318 3.85 0.41 -15.19
N GLN A 319 4.82 1.31 -15.22
CA GLN A 319 6.24 0.98 -15.29
C GLN A 319 7.02 1.94 -14.42
N ASP A 320 7.86 1.34 -13.59
CA ASP A 320 8.79 1.98 -12.70
C ASP A 320 10.20 1.70 -13.26
N ASP A 321 11.03 2.73 -13.42
CA ASP A 321 12.39 2.53 -13.92
C ASP A 321 13.34 1.90 -12.90
N GLY A 322 12.92 1.81 -11.63
CA GLY A 322 13.63 1.11 -10.56
C GLY A 322 15.02 1.67 -10.26
N GLY A 323 15.28 2.94 -10.60
CA GLY A 323 16.60 3.55 -10.40
C GLY A 323 17.62 3.19 -11.48
N THR A 324 17.20 2.58 -12.59
CA THR A 324 18.12 2.24 -13.68
C THR A 324 18.51 3.48 -14.49
N PRO A 325 19.60 3.44 -15.28
CA PRO A 325 19.91 4.52 -16.22
C PRO A 325 18.90 4.70 -17.36
N HIS A 326 17.89 3.82 -17.45
CA HIS A 326 16.83 3.89 -18.44
C HIS A 326 15.62 4.58 -17.83
N ASN A 327 14.92 5.40 -18.59
CA ASN A 327 13.68 6.02 -18.13
C ASN A 327 12.49 5.05 -18.24
N ALA A 328 11.45 5.31 -17.43
CA ALA A 328 10.22 4.53 -17.45
C ALA A 328 9.51 4.67 -18.80
N THR A 329 9.29 3.54 -19.48
CA THR A 329 8.62 3.47 -20.80
C THR A 329 7.65 2.30 -20.84
N ILE A 330 6.49 2.51 -21.47
CA ILE A 330 5.40 1.52 -21.55
C ILE A 330 4.84 1.50 -22.97
N GLY A 331 4.82 0.32 -23.58
CA GLY A 331 4.07 0.08 -24.81
C GLY A 331 2.65 -0.36 -24.49
N VAL A 332 1.65 0.46 -24.84
CA VAL A 332 0.22 0.13 -24.65
C VAL A 332 -0.56 0.35 -25.93
N ARG A 333 -1.54 -0.53 -26.20
CA ARG A 333 -2.44 -0.37 -27.33
C ARG A 333 -3.59 0.54 -26.93
N LEU A 334 -3.55 1.79 -27.41
CA LEU A 334 -4.61 2.76 -27.20
C LEU A 334 -5.64 2.66 -28.34
N VAL A 335 -6.92 2.83 -28.02
CA VAL A 335 -8.04 2.69 -28.95
C VAL A 335 -8.63 4.05 -29.27
N LYS A 336 -8.73 4.38 -30.56
CA LYS A 336 -9.36 5.62 -31.02
C LYS A 336 -10.77 5.75 -30.48
N GLY A 337 -11.10 6.94 -29.97
CA GLY A 337 -12.41 7.25 -29.39
C GLY A 337 -12.56 6.84 -27.93
N ARG A 338 -11.53 6.24 -27.33
CA ARG A 338 -11.40 6.10 -25.87
C ARG A 338 -10.48 7.19 -25.33
N ARG A 339 -10.54 7.42 -24.02
CA ARG A 339 -9.76 8.41 -23.30
C ARG A 339 -8.86 7.72 -22.28
N TYR A 340 -7.64 8.23 -22.14
CA TYR A 340 -6.65 7.68 -21.22
C TYR A 340 -6.07 8.78 -20.34
N VAL A 341 -5.76 8.45 -19.10
CA VAL A 341 -5.04 9.33 -18.17
C VAL A 341 -3.64 8.77 -17.98
N VAL A 342 -2.64 9.62 -18.13
CA VAL A 342 -1.23 9.28 -17.96
C VAL A 342 -0.71 10.05 -16.76
N ARG A 343 -0.21 9.33 -15.77
CA ARG A 343 0.31 9.91 -14.53
C ARG A 343 1.78 9.61 -14.43
N VAL A 344 2.56 10.65 -14.17
CA VAL A 344 4.00 10.54 -13.99
C VAL A 344 4.33 11.07 -12.61
N ARG A 345 4.81 10.20 -11.72
CA ARG A 345 5.40 10.62 -10.45
C ARG A 345 6.91 10.53 -10.54
N LEU A 346 7.57 11.63 -10.21
CA LEU A 346 9.01 11.68 -10.09
C LEU A 346 9.41 11.27 -8.66
N TYR A 347 10.27 10.27 -8.53
CA TYR A 347 10.86 9.91 -7.25
C TYR A 347 12.08 10.78 -6.96
N SER A 348 13.03 10.82 -7.89
CA SER A 348 14.26 11.60 -7.73
C SER A 348 14.71 12.17 -9.07
N ALA A 349 15.49 13.26 -9.02
CA ALA A 349 16.18 13.84 -10.16
C ALA A 349 17.68 13.92 -9.88
N TRP A 350 18.49 13.86 -10.93
CA TRP A 350 19.94 14.07 -10.86
C TRP A 350 20.41 14.94 -12.02
N GLY A 351 21.72 15.20 -12.14
CA GLY A 351 22.27 15.91 -13.29
C GLY A 351 21.64 17.29 -13.47
N SER A 352 21.08 17.58 -14.64
CA SER A 352 20.35 18.83 -14.89
C SER A 352 18.99 18.89 -14.19
N GLY A 353 18.45 17.74 -13.80
CA GLY A 353 17.07 17.56 -13.32
C GLY A 353 16.00 17.79 -14.38
N GLU A 354 16.40 18.01 -15.64
CA GLU A 354 15.46 18.19 -16.74
C GLU A 354 14.86 16.84 -17.12
N THR A 355 13.56 16.72 -16.92
CA THR A 355 12.78 15.56 -17.31
C THR A 355 11.62 15.99 -18.19
N ALA A 356 11.10 15.08 -18.99
CA ALA A 356 9.94 15.30 -19.83
C ALA A 356 9.19 13.99 -20.07
N VAL A 357 7.93 14.09 -20.48
CA VAL A 357 7.07 12.96 -20.86
C VAL A 357 6.63 13.10 -22.30
N MET A 358 6.42 11.97 -22.97
CA MET A 358 5.88 11.93 -24.33
C MET A 358 5.06 10.65 -24.55
N CYS A 359 4.12 10.75 -25.49
CA CYS A 359 3.41 9.62 -26.08
C CYS A 359 3.73 9.58 -27.57
N TRP A 360 4.16 8.45 -28.16
CA TRP A 360 4.55 8.36 -29.57
C TRP A 360 4.20 7.03 -30.24
#